data_AF-A0A1H7WZU0-F1
#
_entry.id   AF-A0A1H7WZU0-F1
#
_cell.length_a   1.000
_cell.length_b   1.000
_cell.length_c   1.000
_cell.angle_alpha   90.00
_cell.angle_beta   90.00
_cell.angle_gamma   90.00
#
_symmetry.space_group_name_H-M   'P 1'
#
loop_
_entity.id
_entity.type
_entity.pdbx_description
1 polymer ?
#
loop_
_entity_poly.entity_id
_entity_poly.type
_entity_poly.pdbx_seq_one_letter_code
_entity_poly.pdbx_strand_id
1 'polypeptide(L)'
;MIDLKPSINFWHDLKSNQLAGIWLFLGSRKSLQIVRPSILQLIFWGILGGSASSLFSWLLSSGAGEFNSQGLVSYALWPFIALIVGIFLSQRTNNPRLMLVPALLWLVLDTHIVLIQCLIQYYFNNFDYQPNFLVDHLQHIFSLLFVWQSLAVVWVFSRELKWPWWERLLIMIATFFTLFVWQISSQSQPIWKVDEAPPSISEQSFYAQSRLLNQALEQIQFGEFANSHWYFMGVAGASYQDVFKLEIQRFKDQFDTRFGTFGRSIALINNPATREEYPIASKTSIDLALQRIGAQMNRESDVLFLYMTSHGLSNQFQMENTPIDLEDIDPKWLRQTLDKSGIRWRVIVISSCFSGSFIPALQSPDTLVITAAAADRESFGCSNDADSTYFGRAFFDLAMREKNSLREAFEDASVNIAHWENAQGFMPSEPQWVIGKNMEIMLPQLEKRLFPQVGLSTVSSEHQSDSAQFTNMR
;
A
#
# COMPACT_ATOMS: atom_id res chain seq x y z
N MET A 1 38.45 22.79 35.21
CA MET A 1 39.04 21.80 34.27
C MET A 1 38.09 20.61 34.25
N ILE A 2 37.72 20.07 33.10
CA ILE A 2 36.80 18.93 33.03
C ILE A 2 37.55 17.71 33.58
N ASP A 3 37.13 17.20 34.73
CA ASP A 3 37.72 16.02 35.35
C ASP A 3 37.02 14.75 34.84
N LEU A 4 37.63 14.09 33.86
CA LEU A 4 37.10 12.89 33.23
C LEU A 4 37.60 11.64 33.94
N LYS A 5 36.65 10.82 34.42
CA LYS A 5 36.96 9.56 35.10
C LYS A 5 37.65 8.58 34.14
N PRO A 6 38.67 7.84 34.60
CA PRO A 6 39.32 6.82 33.78
C PRO A 6 38.37 5.65 33.49
N SER A 7 38.65 4.95 32.39
CA SER A 7 38.06 3.65 32.07
C SER A 7 38.38 2.63 33.17
N ILE A 8 37.40 1.81 33.56
CA ILE A 8 37.62 0.70 34.52
C ILE A 8 37.54 -0.65 33.80
N ASN A 9 36.41 -0.94 33.18
CA ASN A 9 36.19 -2.12 32.35
C ASN A 9 35.05 -1.86 31.37
N PHE A 10 34.92 -2.72 30.37
CA PHE A 10 33.97 -2.53 29.28
C PHE A 10 32.53 -2.34 29.79
N TRP A 11 32.02 -3.24 30.64
CA TRP A 11 30.63 -3.22 31.10
C TRP A 11 30.29 -2.04 32.00
N HIS A 12 31.22 -1.67 32.89
CA HIS A 12 31.07 -0.51 33.74
C HIS A 12 31.04 0.77 32.90
N ASP A 13 31.96 0.90 31.95
CA ASP A 13 32.02 2.08 31.09
C ASP A 13 30.79 2.16 30.17
N LEU A 14 30.28 1.02 29.67
CA LEU A 14 29.04 0.94 28.91
C LEU A 14 27.87 1.54 29.69
N LYS A 15 27.65 1.08 30.92
CA LYS A 15 26.60 1.61 31.81
C LYS A 15 26.79 3.10 32.10
N SER A 16 28.03 3.51 32.37
CA SER A 16 28.38 4.91 32.65
C SER A 16 28.09 5.82 31.46
N ASN A 17 28.45 5.37 30.25
CA ASN A 17 28.28 6.12 29.02
C ASN A 17 26.81 6.22 28.60
N GLN A 18 26.00 5.18 28.80
CA GLN A 18 24.54 5.25 28.62
C GLN A 18 23.90 6.31 29.53
N LEU A 19 24.21 6.29 30.83
CA LEU A 19 23.72 7.30 31.77
C LEU A 19 24.21 8.71 31.40
N ALA A 20 25.46 8.84 30.95
CA ALA A 20 26.00 10.10 30.48
C ALA A 20 25.26 10.62 29.24
N GLY A 21 24.87 9.73 28.31
CA GLY A 21 24.01 10.04 27.17
C GLY A 21 22.68 10.63 27.62
N ILE A 22 21.95 9.97 28.53
CA ILE A 22 20.67 10.49 29.05
C ILE A 22 20.82 11.90 29.65
N TRP A 23 21.86 12.12 30.47
CA TRP A 23 22.12 13.44 31.03
C TRP A 23 22.49 14.47 29.95
N LEU A 24 23.18 14.05 28.88
CA LEU A 24 23.48 14.90 27.75
C LEU A 24 22.19 15.31 27.03
N PHE A 25 21.29 14.37 26.76
CA PHE A 25 20.00 14.62 26.11
C PHE A 25 19.14 15.61 26.91
N LEU A 26 19.22 15.58 28.24
CA LEU A 26 18.58 16.57 29.13
C LEU A 26 19.34 17.92 29.20
N GLY A 27 20.40 18.12 28.42
CA GLY A 27 21.21 19.34 28.40
C GLY A 27 22.03 19.58 29.69
N SER A 28 22.30 18.51 30.46
CA SER A 28 22.95 18.58 31.77
C SER A 28 24.45 18.33 31.69
N ARG A 29 25.22 19.13 32.45
CA ARG A 29 26.68 18.99 32.62
C ARG A 29 27.07 17.73 33.40
N LYS A 30 26.11 17.07 34.06
CA LYS A 30 26.34 15.77 34.74
C LYS A 30 26.86 14.70 33.77
N SER A 31 26.52 14.79 32.48
CA SER A 31 27.05 13.90 31.44
C SER A 31 28.59 13.84 31.46
N LEU A 32 29.25 15.00 31.56
CA LEU A 32 30.71 15.11 31.56
C LEU A 32 31.38 14.60 32.85
N GLN A 33 30.63 14.49 33.95
CA GLN A 33 31.14 13.96 35.23
C GLN A 33 31.05 12.43 35.32
N ILE A 34 30.19 11.84 34.48
CA ILE A 34 29.85 10.40 34.50
C ILE A 34 30.53 9.70 33.32
N VAL A 35 30.71 10.37 32.19
CA VAL A 35 31.28 9.77 30.98
C VAL A 35 32.66 9.18 31.23
N ARG A 36 32.90 8.02 30.63
CA ARG A 36 34.17 7.29 30.68
C ARG A 36 34.60 6.94 29.26
N PRO A 37 35.35 7.84 28.61
CA PRO A 37 35.78 7.62 27.23
C PRO A 37 36.81 6.51 27.14
N SER A 38 36.59 5.56 26.23
CA SER A 38 37.58 4.56 25.84
C SER A 38 37.44 4.24 24.35
N ILE A 39 38.54 3.80 23.72
CA ILE A 39 38.55 3.44 22.30
C ILE A 39 37.60 2.26 22.04
N LEU A 40 37.60 1.26 22.93
CA LEU A 40 36.69 0.11 22.83
C LEU A 40 35.22 0.52 22.89
N GLN A 41 34.86 1.48 23.74
CA GLN A 41 33.51 2.01 23.81
C GLN A 41 33.14 2.76 22.52
N LEU A 42 34.05 3.58 21.97
CA LEU A 42 33.79 4.28 20.72
C LEU A 42 33.55 3.32 19.55
N ILE A 43 34.40 2.28 19.42
CA ILE A 43 34.25 1.26 18.37
C ILE A 43 32.92 0.51 18.54
N PHE A 44 32.60 0.08 19.78
CA PHE A 44 31.37 -0.63 20.06
C PHE A 44 30.13 0.19 19.69
N TRP A 45 30.04 1.45 20.14
CA TRP A 45 28.91 2.32 19.82
C TRP A 45 28.88 2.73 18.35
N GLY A 46 30.03 2.86 17.69
CA GLY A 46 30.12 3.09 16.25
C GLY A 46 29.53 1.94 15.44
N ILE A 47 29.90 0.69 15.76
CA ILE A 47 29.35 -0.51 15.13
C ILE A 47 27.86 -0.63 15.44
N LEU A 48 27.46 -0.48 16.70
CA LEU A 48 26.07 -0.64 17.11
C LEU A 48 25.16 0.41 16.46
N GLY A 49 25.58 1.68 16.42
CA GLY A 49 24.82 2.75 15.77
C GLY A 49 24.74 2.57 14.25
N GLY A 50 25.84 2.13 13.60
CA GLY A 50 25.85 1.79 12.17
C GLY A 50 24.91 0.62 11.85
N SER A 51 24.93 -0.43 12.67
CA SER A 51 24.01 -1.57 12.54
C SER A 51 22.57 -1.18 12.78
N ALA A 52 22.27 -0.35 13.79
CA ALA A 52 20.94 0.15 14.07
C ALA A 52 20.41 1.00 12.90
N SER A 53 21.25 1.87 12.34
CA SER A 53 20.88 2.71 11.18
C SER A 53 20.66 1.88 9.91
N SER A 54 21.48 0.85 9.70
CA SER A 54 21.29 -0.11 8.61
C SER A 54 19.99 -0.88 8.77
N LEU A 55 19.69 -1.37 9.98
CA LEU A 55 18.44 -2.05 10.29
C LEU A 55 17.23 -1.13 10.08
N PHE A 56 17.30 0.13 10.54
CA PHE A 56 16.24 1.11 10.31
C PHE A 56 16.00 1.33 8.82
N SER A 57 17.07 1.54 8.04
CA SER A 57 16.96 1.74 6.59
C SER A 57 16.39 0.51 5.87
N TRP A 58 16.68 -0.71 6.34
CA TRP A 58 16.14 -1.96 5.80
C TRP A 58 14.66 -2.17 6.16
N LEU A 59 14.26 -1.78 7.38
CA LEU A 59 12.85 -1.80 7.80
C LEU A 59 12.02 -0.78 7.02
N LEU A 60 12.60 0.38 6.70
CA LEU A 60 11.95 1.43 5.92
C LEU A 60 11.72 1.01 4.45
N SER A 61 12.60 0.18 3.90
CA SER A 61 12.47 -0.38 2.56
C SER A 61 11.65 -1.68 2.50
N SER A 62 10.91 -2.01 3.57
CA SER A 62 10.13 -3.24 3.70
C SER A 62 10.94 -4.52 3.42
N GLY A 63 12.23 -4.49 3.74
CA GLY A 63 13.15 -5.60 3.52
C GLY A 63 13.70 -5.73 2.10
N ALA A 64 13.36 -4.81 1.20
CA ALA A 64 13.86 -4.73 -0.17
C ALA A 64 15.03 -3.75 -0.31
N GLY A 65 15.67 -3.74 -1.47
CA GLY A 65 16.74 -2.78 -1.82
C GLY A 65 18.16 -3.33 -1.73
N GLU A 66 19.08 -2.63 -2.38
CA GLU A 66 20.50 -2.97 -2.41
C GLU A 66 21.30 -2.16 -1.38
N PHE A 67 22.38 -2.75 -0.87
CA PHE A 67 23.25 -2.07 0.08
C PHE A 67 24.04 -0.95 -0.61
N ASN A 68 23.75 0.28 -0.22
CA ASN A 68 24.41 1.49 -0.69
C ASN A 68 25.48 1.95 0.31
N SER A 69 26.75 1.71 -0.05
CA SER A 69 27.90 2.13 0.77
C SER A 69 27.94 3.64 1.03
N GLN A 70 27.44 4.47 0.12
CA GLN A 70 27.39 5.92 0.28
C GLN A 70 26.47 6.34 1.43
N GLY A 71 25.37 5.63 1.66
CA GLY A 71 24.49 5.89 2.80
C GLY A 71 25.17 5.63 4.13
N LEU A 72 25.95 4.54 4.23
CA LEU A 72 26.70 4.23 5.45
C LEU A 72 27.80 5.26 5.72
N VAL A 73 28.52 5.70 4.67
CA VAL A 73 29.51 6.77 4.76
C VAL A 73 28.86 8.08 5.19
N SER A 74 27.68 8.40 4.65
CA SER A 74 26.92 9.60 5.00
C SER A 74 26.56 9.60 6.48
N TYR A 75 26.08 8.48 7.02
CA TYR A 75 25.83 8.29 8.45
C TYR A 75 27.10 8.50 9.30
N ALA A 76 28.22 7.87 8.91
CA ALA A 76 29.48 7.91 9.65
C ALA A 76 30.13 9.31 9.71
N LEU A 77 29.69 10.25 8.86
CA LEU A 77 30.20 11.62 8.81
C LEU A 77 30.02 12.37 10.14
N TRP A 78 28.88 12.20 10.82
CA TRP A 78 28.59 12.90 12.07
C TRP A 78 29.45 12.49 13.26
N PRO A 79 29.57 11.19 13.61
CA PRO A 79 30.48 10.79 14.67
C PRO A 79 31.94 11.15 14.32
N PHE A 80 32.30 11.19 13.03
CA PHE A 80 33.61 11.66 12.58
C PHE A 80 33.80 13.17 12.82
N ILE A 81 32.83 14.02 12.46
CA ILE A 81 32.87 15.46 12.76
C ILE A 81 32.94 15.69 14.28
N ALA A 82 32.13 14.96 15.07
CA ALA A 82 32.16 15.04 16.52
C ALA A 82 33.52 14.63 17.11
N LEU A 83 34.21 13.67 16.49
CA LEU A 83 35.57 13.27 16.87
C LEU A 83 36.58 14.40 16.58
N ILE A 84 36.49 15.05 15.42
CA ILE A 84 37.31 16.22 15.07
C ILE A 84 37.11 17.34 16.11
N VAL A 85 35.85 17.65 16.44
CA VAL A 85 35.54 18.63 17.49
C VAL A 85 36.16 18.21 18.83
N GLY A 86 36.07 16.93 19.21
CA GLY A 86 36.71 16.40 20.41
C GLY A 86 38.23 16.58 20.42
N ILE A 87 38.91 16.36 19.29
CA ILE A 87 40.36 16.60 19.13
C ILE A 87 40.69 18.08 19.39
N PHE A 88 39.97 19.01 18.77
CA PHE A 88 40.18 20.45 18.98
C PHE A 88 39.95 20.86 20.44
N LEU A 89 38.88 20.35 21.08
CA LEU A 89 38.58 20.62 22.48
C LEU A 89 39.66 20.07 23.41
N SER A 90 40.17 18.87 23.13
CA SER A 90 41.26 18.22 23.85
C SER A 90 42.53 19.06 23.82
N GLN A 91 42.93 19.54 22.64
CA GLN A 91 44.10 20.40 22.46
C GLN A 91 43.94 21.74 23.18
N ARG A 92 42.78 22.39 23.02
CA ARG A 92 42.49 23.71 23.64
C ARG A 92 42.49 23.67 25.17
N THR A 93 42.08 22.55 25.76
CA THR A 93 41.97 22.38 27.22
C THR A 93 43.13 21.61 27.84
N ASN A 94 44.08 21.17 27.02
CA ASN A 94 45.20 20.30 27.40
C ASN A 94 44.74 19.04 28.17
N ASN A 95 43.65 18.42 27.73
CA ASN A 95 43.10 17.21 28.33
C ASN A 95 42.84 16.13 27.26
N PRO A 96 43.74 15.14 27.12
CA PRO A 96 43.67 14.13 26.06
C PRO A 96 42.40 13.27 26.12
N ARG A 97 41.80 13.09 27.31
CA ARG A 97 40.61 12.25 27.49
C ARG A 97 39.37 12.85 26.84
N LEU A 98 39.32 14.17 26.63
CA LEU A 98 38.18 14.84 25.98
C LEU A 98 38.04 14.49 24.50
N MET A 99 39.09 13.95 23.88
CA MET A 99 39.15 13.66 22.45
C MET A 99 37.96 12.83 21.96
N LEU A 100 37.58 11.80 22.72
CA LEU A 100 36.54 10.84 22.32
C LEU A 100 35.14 11.23 22.79
N VAL A 101 35.02 12.19 23.72
CA VAL A 101 33.78 12.40 24.49
C VAL A 101 32.62 12.90 23.62
N PRO A 102 32.77 13.90 22.73
CA PRO A 102 31.65 14.35 21.90
C PRO A 102 31.12 13.25 20.98
N ALA A 103 32.02 12.55 20.26
CA ALA A 103 31.63 11.45 19.37
C ALA A 103 30.97 10.29 20.12
N LEU A 104 31.54 9.91 21.27
CA LEU A 104 31.01 8.81 22.08
C LEU A 104 29.61 9.12 22.61
N LEU A 105 29.39 10.31 23.18
CA LEU A 105 28.09 10.66 23.73
C LEU A 105 27.04 10.83 22.63
N TRP A 106 27.43 11.36 21.47
CA TRP A 106 26.56 11.45 20.30
C TRP A 106 26.15 10.06 19.81
N LEU A 107 27.11 9.14 19.60
CA LEU A 107 26.84 7.77 19.16
C LEU A 107 25.94 7.00 20.15
N VAL A 108 26.17 7.17 21.46
CA VAL A 108 25.32 6.57 22.49
C VAL A 108 23.89 7.04 22.30
N LEU A 109 23.64 8.36 22.18
CA LEU A 109 22.28 8.88 22.03
C LEU A 109 21.64 8.43 20.73
N ASP A 110 22.36 8.59 19.63
CA ASP A 110 21.87 8.29 18.29
C ASP A 110 21.44 6.82 18.17
N THR A 111 22.28 5.91 18.67
CA THR A 111 21.97 4.47 18.68
C THR A 111 20.65 4.17 19.39
N HIS A 112 20.37 4.80 20.54
CA HIS A 112 19.10 4.54 21.25
C HIS A 112 17.90 5.14 20.52
N ILE A 113 18.05 6.35 19.97
CA ILE A 113 16.99 7.01 19.19
C ILE A 113 16.62 6.14 17.98
N VAL A 114 17.62 5.66 17.24
CA VAL A 114 17.41 4.81 16.06
C VAL A 114 16.85 3.44 16.44
N LEU A 115 17.26 2.83 17.56
CA LEU A 115 16.67 1.58 18.02
C LEU A 115 15.19 1.72 18.40
N ILE A 116 14.80 2.83 19.03
CA ILE A 116 13.39 3.14 19.30
C ILE A 116 12.64 3.31 17.97
N GLN A 117 13.24 3.99 17.00
CA GLN A 117 12.67 4.15 15.67
C GLN A 117 12.48 2.81 14.95
N CYS A 118 13.46 1.89 15.04
CA CYS A 118 13.35 0.52 14.53
C CYS A 118 12.19 -0.23 15.17
N LEU A 119 12.03 -0.13 16.50
CA LEU A 119 10.96 -0.82 17.23
C LEU A 119 9.57 -0.36 16.77
N ILE A 120 9.40 0.96 16.59
CA ILE A 120 8.14 1.54 16.11
C ILE A 120 7.88 1.13 14.65
N GLN A 121 8.90 1.23 13.77
CA GLN A 121 8.75 0.83 12.37
C GLN A 121 8.43 -0.66 12.23
N TYR A 122 9.10 -1.52 13.00
CA TYR A 122 8.79 -2.95 13.04
C TYR A 122 7.35 -3.22 13.46
N TYR A 123 6.83 -2.46 14.44
CA TYR A 123 5.42 -2.59 14.84
C TYR A 123 4.49 -2.17 13.69
N PHE A 124 4.75 -1.05 13.02
CA PHE A 124 3.93 -0.60 11.89
C PHE A 124 3.94 -1.55 10.70
N ASN A 125 5.07 -2.21 10.43
CA ASN A 125 5.17 -3.16 9.31
C ASN A 125 4.45 -4.50 9.58
N ASN A 126 4.25 -4.89 10.85
CA ASN A 126 3.70 -6.22 11.20
C ASN A 126 2.28 -6.17 11.77
N PHE A 127 1.78 -5.00 12.14
CA PHE A 127 0.47 -4.83 12.77
C PHE A 127 -0.33 -3.75 12.03
N ASP A 128 -1.58 -4.06 11.69
CA ASP A 128 -2.49 -3.16 10.95
C ASP A 128 -2.91 -1.91 11.74
N TYR A 129 -2.59 -1.82 13.03
CA TYR A 129 -2.96 -0.67 13.87
C TYR A 129 -1.96 0.48 13.71
N GLN A 130 -2.34 1.47 12.92
CA GLN A 130 -1.54 2.66 12.64
C GLN A 130 -2.31 3.93 13.04
N PRO A 131 -2.11 4.46 14.26
CA PRO A 131 -2.76 5.71 14.65
C PRO A 131 -2.30 6.88 13.77
N ASN A 132 -3.21 7.43 12.96
CA ASN A 132 -2.94 8.47 11.94
C ASN A 132 -2.03 9.61 12.43
N PHE A 133 -2.28 10.14 13.65
CA PHE A 133 -1.46 11.21 14.21
C PHE A 133 0.02 10.83 14.36
N LEU A 134 0.31 9.59 14.80
CA LEU A 134 1.68 9.14 15.03
C LEU A 134 2.41 8.90 13.71
N VAL A 135 1.75 8.36 12.69
CA VAL A 135 2.35 8.11 11.37
C VAL A 135 2.73 9.43 10.69
N ASP A 136 1.81 10.39 10.66
CA ASP A 136 2.01 11.69 9.99
C ASP A 136 3.16 12.51 10.63
N HIS A 137 3.38 12.35 11.94
CA HIS A 137 4.35 13.16 12.68
C HIS A 137 5.64 12.41 13.02
N LEU A 138 5.71 11.09 12.82
CA LEU A 138 6.83 10.27 13.30
C LEU A 138 8.17 10.77 12.77
N GLN A 139 8.25 10.97 11.45
CA GLN A 139 9.49 11.41 10.78
C GLN A 139 9.93 12.79 11.28
N HIS A 140 8.98 13.69 11.53
CA HIS A 140 9.27 15.01 12.09
C HIS A 140 9.79 14.92 13.53
N ILE A 141 9.19 14.07 14.37
CA ILE A 141 9.62 13.86 15.76
C ILE A 141 11.06 13.33 15.79
N PHE A 142 11.38 12.29 15.02
CA PHE A 142 12.73 11.72 14.99
C PHE A 142 13.76 12.67 14.39
N SER A 143 13.37 13.48 13.40
CA SER A 143 14.23 14.55 12.87
C SER A 143 14.54 15.62 13.93
N LEU A 144 13.55 16.01 14.74
CA LEU A 144 13.75 16.95 15.85
C LEU A 144 14.66 16.35 16.93
N LEU A 145 14.51 15.06 17.26
CA LEU A 145 15.38 14.37 18.21
C LEU A 145 16.83 14.32 17.72
N PHE A 146 17.05 14.03 16.44
CA PHE A 146 18.37 14.01 15.80
C PHE A 146 19.07 15.38 15.82
N VAL A 147 18.31 16.45 15.55
CA VAL A 147 18.82 17.83 15.65
C VAL A 147 19.12 18.17 17.11
N TRP A 148 18.20 17.87 18.02
CA TRP A 148 18.36 18.19 19.44
C TRP A 148 19.57 17.52 20.07
N GLN A 149 19.84 16.23 19.83
CA GLN A 149 21.00 15.55 20.42
C GLN A 149 22.33 16.23 20.05
N SER A 150 22.44 16.71 18.80
CA SER A 150 23.63 17.37 18.29
C SER A 150 23.79 18.77 18.90
N LEU A 151 22.68 19.50 19.03
CA LEU A 151 22.64 20.77 19.76
C LEU A 151 22.91 20.59 21.26
N ALA A 152 22.51 19.47 21.85
CA ALA A 152 22.75 19.17 23.27
C ALA A 152 24.24 18.97 23.56
N VAL A 153 25.00 18.36 22.64
CA VAL A 153 26.47 18.32 22.70
C VAL A 153 27.03 19.75 22.78
N VAL A 154 26.71 20.59 21.80
CA VAL A 154 27.17 21.99 21.78
C VAL A 154 26.77 22.73 23.05
N TRP A 155 25.52 22.58 23.47
CA TRP A 155 24.94 23.23 24.65
C TRP A 155 25.66 22.89 25.95
N VAL A 156 25.98 21.61 26.18
CA VAL A 156 26.64 21.15 27.40
C VAL A 156 28.11 21.57 27.42
N PHE A 157 28.83 21.37 26.31
CA PHE A 157 30.24 21.75 26.21
C PHE A 157 30.44 23.28 26.31
N SER A 158 29.58 24.08 25.67
CA SER A 158 29.67 25.53 25.74
C SER A 158 29.52 26.05 27.19
N ARG A 159 28.65 25.40 27.98
CA ARG A 159 28.43 25.76 29.38
C ARG A 159 29.57 25.33 30.29
N GLU A 160 30.16 24.17 30.03
CA GLU A 160 31.27 23.67 30.84
C GLU A 160 32.57 24.44 30.56
N LEU A 161 32.80 24.80 29.30
CA LEU A 161 33.96 25.58 28.86
C LEU A 161 33.76 27.10 28.97
N LYS A 162 32.60 27.53 29.48
CA LYS A 162 32.23 28.95 29.71
C LYS A 162 32.40 29.83 28.46
N TRP A 163 31.95 29.33 27.30
CA TRP A 163 31.99 30.12 26.07
C TRP A 163 31.11 31.38 26.19
N PRO A 164 31.52 32.50 25.57
CA PRO A 164 30.66 33.66 25.41
C PRO A 164 29.32 33.29 24.77
N TRP A 165 28.25 33.99 25.15
CA TRP A 165 26.90 33.69 24.67
C TRP A 165 26.77 33.81 23.13
N TRP A 166 27.53 34.71 22.50
CA TRP A 166 27.50 34.93 21.05
C TRP A 166 28.21 33.81 20.28
N GLU A 167 29.37 33.31 20.75
CA GLU A 167 30.07 32.15 20.15
C GLU A 167 29.15 30.93 20.19
N ARG A 168 28.51 30.72 21.34
CA ARG A 168 27.54 29.64 21.53
C ARG A 168 26.39 29.75 20.54
N LEU A 169 25.76 30.93 20.43
CA LEU A 169 24.63 31.13 19.53
C LEU A 169 25.04 30.88 18.07
N LEU A 170 26.20 31.39 17.65
CA LEU A 170 26.74 31.19 16.31
C LEU A 170 26.96 29.71 16.01
N ILE A 171 27.60 28.96 16.91
CA ILE A 171 27.85 27.52 16.72
C ILE A 171 26.55 26.73 16.71
N MET A 172 25.58 27.08 17.57
CA MET A 172 24.26 26.44 17.58
C MET A 172 23.51 26.64 16.25
N ILE A 173 23.50 27.88 15.72
CA ILE A 173 22.88 28.19 14.42
C ILE A 173 23.59 27.45 13.28
N ALA A 174 24.93 27.48 13.25
CA ALA A 174 25.72 26.78 12.24
C ALA A 174 25.49 25.26 12.29
N THR A 175 25.44 24.69 13.49
CA THR A 175 25.16 23.26 13.70
C THR A 175 23.76 22.90 13.21
N PHE A 176 22.75 23.70 13.59
CA PHE A 176 21.37 23.51 13.12
C PHE A 176 21.27 23.54 11.59
N PHE A 177 21.83 24.56 10.95
CA PHE A 177 21.78 24.69 9.48
C PHE A 177 22.52 23.54 8.79
N THR A 178 23.69 23.15 9.30
CA THR A 178 24.46 22.02 8.75
C THR A 178 23.68 20.71 8.86
N LEU A 179 23.06 20.45 10.02
CA LEU A 179 22.23 19.25 10.21
C LEU A 179 21.01 19.26 9.30
N PHE A 180 20.36 20.41 9.16
CA PHE A 180 19.18 20.55 8.30
C PHE A 180 19.50 20.28 6.83
N VAL A 181 20.55 20.92 6.29
CA VAL A 181 20.99 20.71 4.90
C VAL A 181 21.43 19.26 4.69
N TRP A 182 22.19 18.71 5.63
CA TRP A 182 22.62 17.31 5.54
C TRP A 182 21.43 16.34 5.59
N GLN A 183 20.42 16.58 6.43
CA GLN A 183 19.24 15.72 6.52
C GLN A 183 18.49 15.65 5.19
N ILE A 184 18.36 16.78 4.49
CA ILE A 184 17.75 16.82 3.15
C ILE A 184 18.61 16.03 2.15
N SER A 185 19.93 16.20 2.20
CA SER A 185 20.85 15.51 1.31
C SER A 185 20.92 14.00 1.57
N SER A 186 20.91 13.55 2.82
CA SER A 186 21.08 12.15 3.21
C SER A 186 19.86 11.30 2.89
N GLN A 187 18.67 11.89 2.88
CA GLN A 187 17.43 11.22 2.44
C GLN A 187 17.52 10.69 1.00
N SER A 188 18.31 11.34 0.13
CA SER A 188 18.50 10.89 -1.25
C SER A 188 19.45 9.68 -1.40
N GLN A 189 20.18 9.34 -0.33
CA GLN A 189 21.20 8.28 -0.33
C GLN A 189 21.07 7.41 0.93
N PRO A 190 19.95 6.66 1.10
CA PRO A 190 19.79 5.74 2.23
C PRO A 190 20.80 4.58 2.17
N ILE A 191 21.00 3.89 3.31
CA ILE A 191 21.91 2.73 3.42
C ILE A 191 21.38 1.55 2.61
N TRP A 192 20.08 1.31 2.63
CA TRP A 192 19.39 0.37 1.75
C TRP A 192 18.60 1.19 0.73
N LYS A 193 19.03 1.11 -0.53
CA LYS A 193 18.46 1.90 -1.62
C LYS A 193 17.63 0.98 -2.50
N VAL A 194 16.35 1.33 -2.66
CA VAL A 194 15.51 0.74 -3.68
C VAL A 194 15.72 1.61 -4.92
N ASP A 195 16.48 1.11 -5.90
CA ASP A 195 16.56 1.77 -7.19
C ASP A 195 15.21 1.59 -7.89
N GLU A 196 14.38 2.63 -7.86
CA GLU A 196 13.24 2.73 -8.76
C GLU A 196 13.81 2.82 -10.19
N ALA A 197 13.90 1.67 -10.87
CA ALA A 197 14.16 1.65 -12.29
C ALA A 197 13.12 2.57 -12.96
N PRO A 198 13.53 3.51 -13.83
CA PRO A 198 12.57 4.39 -14.46
C PRO A 198 11.50 3.53 -15.15
N PRO A 199 10.21 3.83 -14.92
CA PRO A 199 9.13 3.01 -15.45
C PRO A 199 9.28 2.94 -16.97
N SER A 200 9.40 1.72 -17.47
CA SER A 200 9.62 1.43 -18.88
C SER A 200 8.64 0.38 -19.35
N ILE A 201 8.43 0.32 -20.67
CA ILE A 201 7.70 -0.76 -21.32
C ILE A 201 8.68 -1.53 -22.20
N SER A 202 8.69 -2.86 -22.10
CA SER A 202 9.51 -3.69 -22.98
C SER A 202 8.98 -3.63 -24.41
N GLU A 203 9.86 -3.75 -25.40
CA GLU A 203 9.48 -3.83 -26.82
C GLU A 203 8.49 -4.97 -27.08
N GLN A 204 8.71 -6.12 -26.43
CA GLN A 204 7.82 -7.28 -26.49
C GLN A 204 6.42 -6.96 -25.96
N SER A 205 6.32 -6.35 -24.77
CA SER A 205 5.04 -5.91 -24.20
C SER A 205 4.34 -4.93 -25.13
N PHE A 206 5.06 -3.94 -25.67
CA PHE A 206 4.49 -2.93 -26.57
C PHE A 206 3.85 -3.55 -27.83
N TYR A 207 4.58 -4.43 -28.54
CA TYR A 207 4.07 -5.07 -29.75
C TYR A 207 3.05 -6.19 -29.47
N ALA A 208 3.03 -6.76 -28.26
CA ALA A 208 2.04 -7.76 -27.89
C ALA A 208 0.62 -7.20 -27.72
N GLN A 209 0.47 -5.92 -27.33
CA GLN A 209 -0.82 -5.36 -26.90
C GLN A 209 -1.95 -5.47 -27.92
N SER A 210 -1.70 -5.14 -29.19
CA SER A 210 -2.74 -5.22 -30.22
C SER A 210 -3.21 -6.67 -30.43
N ARG A 211 -2.28 -7.64 -30.40
CA ARG A 211 -2.60 -9.06 -30.51
C ARG A 211 -3.39 -9.55 -29.29
N LEU A 212 -2.95 -9.21 -28.09
CA LEU A 212 -3.62 -9.61 -26.84
C LEU A 212 -5.07 -9.08 -26.80
N LEU A 213 -5.28 -7.82 -27.16
CA LEU A 213 -6.62 -7.24 -27.20
C LEU A 213 -7.51 -7.95 -28.22
N ASN A 214 -7.04 -8.12 -29.46
CA ASN A 214 -7.85 -8.78 -30.49
C ASN A 214 -8.19 -10.23 -30.09
N GLN A 215 -7.23 -10.98 -29.54
CA GLN A 215 -7.46 -12.34 -29.04
C GLN A 215 -8.50 -12.36 -27.92
N ALA A 216 -8.41 -11.45 -26.95
CA ALA A 216 -9.37 -11.35 -25.86
C ALA A 216 -10.79 -10.99 -26.37
N LEU A 217 -10.89 -10.12 -27.37
CA LEU A 217 -12.18 -9.75 -27.98
C LEU A 217 -12.79 -10.90 -28.78
N GLU A 218 -11.99 -11.65 -29.55
CA GLU A 218 -12.45 -12.79 -30.36
C GLU A 218 -13.00 -13.93 -29.50
N GLN A 219 -12.43 -14.14 -28.31
CA GLN A 219 -12.85 -15.19 -27.38
C GLN A 219 -14.24 -14.98 -26.77
N ILE A 220 -14.81 -13.77 -26.86
CA ILE A 220 -16.13 -13.46 -26.33
C ILE A 220 -17.20 -14.18 -27.18
N GLN A 221 -17.82 -15.20 -26.60
CA GLN A 221 -18.85 -16.02 -27.23
C GLN A 221 -20.20 -15.32 -27.28
N PHE A 222 -21.07 -15.78 -28.18
CA PHE A 222 -22.45 -15.30 -28.32
C PHE A 222 -23.33 -15.68 -27.11
N GLY A 223 -24.35 -14.86 -26.87
CA GLY A 223 -25.50 -15.19 -26.05
C GLY A 223 -26.44 -16.11 -26.83
N GLU A 224 -27.10 -17.03 -26.14
CA GLU A 224 -28.08 -17.91 -26.75
C GLU A 224 -29.51 -17.49 -26.36
N PHE A 225 -30.45 -17.50 -27.31
CA PHE A 225 -31.83 -17.06 -27.06
C PHE A 225 -32.57 -17.88 -25.99
N ALA A 226 -32.22 -19.15 -25.81
CA ALA A 226 -32.88 -20.02 -24.86
C ALA A 226 -32.60 -19.63 -23.39
N ASN A 227 -31.57 -18.83 -23.15
CA ASN A 227 -30.85 -18.81 -21.88
C ASN A 227 -30.27 -17.41 -21.59
N SER A 228 -30.61 -16.79 -20.45
CA SER A 228 -29.90 -15.59 -19.96
C SER A 228 -28.45 -15.90 -19.61
N HIS A 229 -27.51 -15.14 -20.15
CA HIS A 229 -26.08 -15.24 -19.84
C HIS A 229 -25.56 -13.98 -19.14
N TRP A 230 -24.51 -14.18 -18.34
CA TRP A 230 -23.74 -13.10 -17.74
C TRP A 230 -22.43 -12.93 -18.50
N TYR A 231 -22.06 -11.68 -18.75
CA TYR A 231 -20.77 -11.30 -19.31
C TYR A 231 -20.00 -10.54 -18.25
N PHE A 232 -18.77 -10.97 -17.97
CA PHE A 232 -17.93 -10.31 -16.99
C PHE A 232 -16.89 -9.43 -17.70
N MET A 233 -16.75 -8.19 -17.22
CA MET A 233 -15.68 -7.31 -17.64
C MET A 233 -14.98 -6.76 -16.40
N GLY A 234 -13.72 -7.12 -16.22
CA GLY A 234 -12.87 -6.63 -15.15
C GLY A 234 -11.90 -5.57 -15.65
N VAL A 235 -11.75 -4.47 -14.90
CA VAL A 235 -10.83 -3.35 -15.23
C VAL A 235 -9.99 -3.02 -14.00
N ALA A 236 -8.67 -3.24 -14.07
CA ALA A 236 -7.70 -2.80 -13.08
C ALA A 236 -7.00 -1.53 -13.58
N GLY A 237 -7.23 -0.41 -12.90
CA GLY A 237 -6.86 0.92 -13.40
C GLY A 237 -5.43 1.37 -13.09
N ALA A 238 -4.89 1.07 -11.91
CA ALA A 238 -3.58 1.54 -11.46
C ALA A 238 -2.52 0.43 -11.44
N SER A 239 -1.31 0.73 -11.93
CA SER A 239 -0.27 -0.28 -12.19
C SER A 239 0.73 -0.50 -11.08
N TYR A 240 0.89 0.48 -10.17
CA TYR A 240 1.87 0.45 -9.09
C TYR A 240 1.48 -0.38 -7.86
N GLN A 241 0.27 -0.93 -7.85
CA GLN A 241 -0.27 -1.75 -6.76
C GLN A 241 -0.84 -3.06 -7.30
N ASP A 242 -0.37 -4.17 -6.77
CA ASP A 242 -0.77 -5.50 -7.24
C ASP A 242 -2.22 -5.84 -6.89
N VAL A 243 -2.76 -5.28 -5.81
CA VAL A 243 -4.14 -5.55 -5.33
C VAL A 243 -5.19 -5.44 -6.45
N PHE A 244 -5.10 -4.42 -7.32
CA PHE A 244 -6.07 -4.21 -8.40
C PHE A 244 -6.01 -5.31 -9.46
N LYS A 245 -4.79 -5.70 -9.87
CA LYS A 245 -4.58 -6.84 -10.77
C LYS A 245 -5.10 -8.14 -10.13
N LEU A 246 -4.74 -8.38 -8.87
CA LEU A 246 -5.09 -9.61 -8.15
C LEU A 246 -6.61 -9.77 -8.03
N GLU A 247 -7.34 -8.68 -7.73
CA GLU A 247 -8.80 -8.69 -7.71
C GLU A 247 -9.40 -9.05 -9.07
N ILE A 248 -8.97 -8.41 -10.15
CA ILE A 248 -9.51 -8.70 -11.49
C ILE A 248 -9.22 -10.14 -11.90
N GLN A 249 -8.01 -10.65 -11.66
CA GLN A 249 -7.66 -12.04 -11.98
C GLN A 249 -8.54 -13.01 -11.18
N ARG A 250 -8.60 -12.84 -9.86
CA ARG A 250 -9.37 -13.72 -8.97
C ARG A 250 -10.86 -13.69 -9.27
N PHE A 251 -11.43 -12.51 -9.46
CA PHE A 251 -12.87 -12.39 -9.67
C PHE A 251 -13.25 -12.84 -11.07
N LYS A 252 -12.41 -12.62 -12.09
CA LYS A 252 -12.63 -13.25 -13.40
C LYS A 252 -12.69 -14.78 -13.26
N ASP A 253 -11.74 -15.38 -12.56
CA ASP A 253 -11.71 -16.84 -12.37
C ASP A 253 -12.93 -17.33 -11.58
N GLN A 254 -13.35 -16.59 -10.55
CA GLN A 254 -14.59 -16.87 -9.80
C GLN A 254 -15.82 -16.80 -10.71
N PHE A 255 -15.91 -15.77 -11.57
CA PHE A 255 -17.01 -15.61 -12.51
C PHE A 255 -17.02 -16.71 -13.57
N ASP A 256 -15.86 -17.12 -14.07
CA ASP A 256 -15.74 -18.18 -15.07
C ASP A 256 -16.16 -19.53 -14.49
N THR A 257 -15.70 -19.84 -13.27
CA THR A 257 -15.90 -21.15 -12.64
C THR A 257 -17.25 -21.31 -11.96
N ARG A 258 -17.72 -20.28 -11.25
CA ARG A 258 -18.92 -20.35 -10.41
C ARG A 258 -20.15 -19.74 -11.06
N PHE A 259 -19.95 -18.71 -11.90
CA PHE A 259 -21.04 -17.89 -12.44
C PHE A 259 -21.28 -18.13 -13.94
N GLY A 260 -20.64 -19.14 -14.53
CA GLY A 260 -20.93 -19.61 -15.88
C GLY A 260 -20.54 -18.62 -16.98
N THR A 261 -19.60 -17.72 -16.69
CA THR A 261 -19.13 -16.71 -17.65
C THR A 261 -17.92 -17.16 -18.46
N PHE A 262 -17.51 -18.44 -18.35
CA PHE A 262 -16.44 -18.99 -19.17
C PHE A 262 -16.70 -18.75 -20.67
N GLY A 263 -15.73 -18.14 -21.36
CA GLY A 263 -15.87 -17.70 -22.75
C GLY A 263 -16.68 -16.41 -22.95
N ARG A 264 -17.11 -15.74 -21.88
CA ARG A 264 -17.88 -14.47 -21.87
C ARG A 264 -17.29 -13.46 -20.89
N SER A 265 -16.03 -13.66 -20.51
CA SER A 265 -15.30 -12.83 -19.56
C SER A 265 -14.07 -12.20 -20.20
N ILE A 266 -13.84 -10.93 -19.94
CA ILE A 266 -12.64 -10.20 -20.36
C ILE A 266 -12.04 -9.44 -19.17
N ALA A 267 -10.72 -9.48 -19.04
CA ALA A 267 -9.96 -8.71 -18.07
C ALA A 267 -9.05 -7.74 -18.80
N LEU A 268 -9.13 -6.47 -18.42
CA LEU A 268 -8.22 -5.41 -18.86
C LEU A 268 -7.42 -4.96 -17.63
N ILE A 269 -6.09 -5.05 -17.69
CA ILE A 269 -5.25 -4.89 -16.51
C ILE A 269 -4.08 -3.94 -16.79
N ASN A 270 -3.94 -2.93 -15.95
CA ASN A 270 -2.72 -2.15 -15.84
C ASN A 270 -1.85 -2.72 -14.71
N ASN A 271 -0.74 -3.36 -15.07
CA ASN A 271 0.32 -3.79 -14.16
C ASN A 271 1.56 -4.18 -14.98
N PRO A 272 2.79 -3.80 -14.61
CA PRO A 272 3.98 -4.13 -15.39
C PRO A 272 4.19 -5.63 -15.60
N ALA A 273 3.80 -6.47 -14.63
CA ALA A 273 4.00 -7.91 -14.69
C ALA A 273 3.00 -8.65 -15.60
N THR A 274 1.93 -7.99 -16.08
CA THR A 274 0.87 -8.64 -16.89
C THR A 274 0.80 -8.17 -18.33
N ARG A 275 1.67 -7.25 -18.76
CA ARG A 275 1.63 -6.62 -20.09
C ARG A 275 1.83 -7.57 -21.27
N GLU A 276 2.26 -8.80 -21.02
CA GLU A 276 2.42 -9.83 -22.05
C GLU A 276 1.30 -10.88 -22.05
N GLU A 277 0.42 -10.82 -21.05
CA GLU A 277 -0.64 -11.79 -20.80
C GLU A 277 -2.03 -11.17 -20.96
N TYR A 278 -2.21 -9.94 -20.49
CA TYR A 278 -3.49 -9.23 -20.49
C TYR A 278 -3.43 -7.96 -21.34
N PRO A 279 -4.53 -7.59 -22.02
CA PRO A 279 -4.65 -6.29 -22.64
C PRO A 279 -4.63 -5.17 -21.58
N ILE A 280 -3.93 -4.09 -21.89
CA ILE A 280 -3.88 -2.88 -21.07
C ILE A 280 -5.27 -2.28 -20.90
N ALA A 281 -5.58 -1.83 -19.69
CA ALA A 281 -6.80 -1.10 -19.40
C ALA A 281 -6.65 0.36 -19.86
N SER A 282 -7.45 0.76 -20.84
CA SER A 282 -7.47 2.11 -21.41
C SER A 282 -8.89 2.43 -21.87
N LYS A 283 -9.22 3.71 -22.08
CA LYS A 283 -10.49 4.09 -22.71
C LYS A 283 -10.75 3.33 -24.02
N THR A 284 -9.70 3.15 -24.83
CA THR A 284 -9.77 2.44 -26.11
C THR A 284 -10.11 0.96 -25.94
N SER A 285 -9.38 0.23 -25.09
CA SER A 285 -9.64 -1.19 -24.86
C SER A 285 -10.98 -1.43 -24.16
N ILE A 286 -11.41 -0.52 -23.29
CA ILE A 286 -12.72 -0.57 -22.63
C ILE A 286 -13.85 -0.36 -23.65
N ASP A 287 -13.76 0.66 -24.52
CA ASP A 287 -14.76 0.91 -25.57
C ASP A 287 -14.89 -0.29 -26.53
N LEU A 288 -13.76 -0.85 -26.98
CA LEU A 288 -13.74 -2.01 -27.86
C LEU A 288 -14.32 -3.27 -27.18
N ALA A 289 -13.97 -3.51 -25.91
CA ALA A 289 -14.50 -4.63 -25.14
C ALA A 289 -16.01 -4.51 -24.93
N LEU A 290 -16.51 -3.33 -24.54
CA LEU A 290 -17.94 -3.10 -24.35
C LEU A 290 -18.71 -3.24 -25.66
N GLN A 291 -18.20 -2.70 -26.77
CA GLN A 291 -18.82 -2.89 -28.09
C GLN A 291 -18.87 -4.36 -28.50
N ARG A 292 -17.77 -5.12 -28.29
CA ARG A 292 -17.72 -6.54 -28.59
C ARG A 292 -18.74 -7.32 -27.75
N ILE A 293 -18.79 -7.09 -26.44
CA ILE A 293 -19.76 -7.70 -25.54
C ILE A 293 -21.19 -7.37 -26.00
N GLY A 294 -21.51 -6.10 -26.22
CA GLY A 294 -22.84 -5.67 -26.66
C GLY A 294 -23.28 -6.25 -28.01
N ALA A 295 -22.33 -6.55 -28.90
CA ALA A 295 -22.59 -7.23 -30.17
C ALA A 295 -22.80 -8.75 -30.02
N GLN A 296 -22.36 -9.37 -28.91
CA GLN A 296 -22.53 -10.80 -28.64
C GLN A 296 -23.75 -11.10 -27.76
N MET A 297 -24.16 -10.15 -26.93
CA MET A 297 -25.28 -10.29 -26.00
C MET A 297 -26.63 -10.40 -26.70
N ASN A 298 -27.50 -11.26 -26.16
CA ASN A 298 -28.94 -11.10 -26.32
C ASN A 298 -29.41 -9.94 -25.45
N ARG A 299 -29.77 -8.82 -26.09
CA ARG A 299 -30.16 -7.57 -25.42
C ARG A 299 -31.39 -7.70 -24.51
N GLU A 300 -32.21 -8.73 -24.69
CA GLU A 300 -33.41 -8.93 -23.89
C GLU A 300 -33.12 -9.64 -22.56
N SER A 301 -32.13 -10.53 -22.54
CA SER A 301 -31.95 -11.52 -21.46
C SER A 301 -30.57 -11.55 -20.85
N ASP A 302 -29.54 -11.04 -21.53
CA ASP A 302 -28.16 -11.11 -21.06
C ASP A 302 -27.79 -9.87 -20.25
N VAL A 303 -26.86 -10.05 -19.31
CA VAL A 303 -26.43 -9.00 -18.36
C VAL A 303 -24.93 -8.78 -18.45
N LEU A 304 -24.52 -7.52 -18.54
CA LEU A 304 -23.13 -7.13 -18.31
C LEU A 304 -22.89 -6.96 -16.82
N PHE A 305 -21.87 -7.63 -16.29
CA PHE A 305 -21.27 -7.36 -14.99
C PHE A 305 -19.91 -6.67 -15.21
N LEU A 306 -19.88 -5.34 -15.04
CA LEU A 306 -18.67 -4.53 -15.14
C LEU A 306 -18.12 -4.29 -13.74
N TYR A 307 -16.91 -4.77 -13.45
CA TYR A 307 -16.17 -4.48 -12.24
C TYR A 307 -14.93 -3.64 -12.54
N MET A 308 -14.82 -2.49 -11.89
CA MET A 308 -13.70 -1.57 -12.04
C MET A 308 -13.05 -1.35 -10.68
N THR A 309 -11.74 -1.52 -10.59
CA THR A 309 -10.98 -1.33 -9.34
C THR A 309 -9.70 -0.50 -9.60
N SER A 310 -9.54 0.60 -8.86
CA SER A 310 -8.43 1.56 -8.98
C SER A 310 -8.52 2.59 -7.85
N HIS A 311 -7.62 3.58 -7.85
CA HIS A 311 -7.86 4.81 -7.11
C HIS A 311 -8.91 5.68 -7.79
N GLY A 312 -9.42 6.66 -7.05
CA GLY A 312 -10.38 7.61 -7.56
C GLY A 312 -10.31 8.94 -6.84
N LEU A 313 -10.77 9.96 -7.56
CA LEU A 313 -11.15 11.26 -7.02
C LEU A 313 -12.63 11.50 -7.38
N SER A 314 -13.20 12.59 -6.88
CA SER A 314 -14.59 12.93 -7.23
C SER A 314 -14.75 13.08 -8.75
N ASN A 315 -15.65 12.28 -9.34
CA ASN A 315 -15.90 12.17 -10.78
C ASN A 315 -14.68 11.71 -11.62
N GLN A 316 -13.75 10.95 -11.04
CA GLN A 316 -12.55 10.50 -11.73
C GLN A 316 -12.14 9.12 -11.22
N PHE A 317 -11.95 8.18 -12.14
CA PHE A 317 -11.41 6.84 -11.88
C PHE A 317 -10.04 6.75 -12.54
N GLN A 318 -9.01 6.48 -11.74
CA GLN A 318 -7.63 6.59 -12.18
C GLN A 318 -7.28 5.49 -13.17
N MET A 319 -6.63 5.86 -14.27
CA MET A 319 -6.02 4.98 -15.26
C MET A 319 -4.51 5.28 -15.28
N GLU A 320 -3.72 4.47 -14.60
CA GLU A 320 -2.27 4.64 -14.47
C GLU A 320 -1.56 3.40 -15.03
N ASN A 321 -0.60 3.61 -15.94
CA ASN A 321 0.24 2.53 -16.47
C ASN A 321 1.58 3.05 -17.04
N THR A 322 2.34 3.77 -16.22
CA THR A 322 3.60 4.42 -16.61
C THR A 322 4.57 3.41 -17.26
N PRO A 323 5.22 3.74 -18.40
CA PRO A 323 5.33 5.07 -19.04
C PRO A 323 4.23 5.41 -20.05
N ILE A 324 3.17 4.60 -20.17
CA ILE A 324 2.08 4.92 -21.09
C ILE A 324 1.20 5.98 -20.44
N ASP A 325 1.04 7.10 -21.14
CA ASP A 325 0.09 8.14 -20.77
C ASP A 325 -1.33 7.66 -21.09
N LEU A 326 -2.15 7.51 -20.05
CA LEU A 326 -3.53 7.05 -20.14
C LEU A 326 -4.46 8.11 -19.57
N GLU A 327 -5.57 8.35 -20.25
CA GLU A 327 -6.61 9.22 -19.72
C GLU A 327 -7.47 8.52 -18.68
N ASP A 328 -7.65 9.19 -17.54
CA ASP A 328 -8.60 8.79 -16.51
C ASP A 328 -10.04 8.72 -17.04
N ILE A 329 -10.85 7.88 -16.40
CA ILE A 329 -12.25 7.67 -16.73
C ILE A 329 -13.12 8.62 -15.93
N ASP A 330 -13.94 9.41 -16.62
CA ASP A 330 -14.98 10.22 -15.99
C ASP A 330 -16.38 9.57 -16.14
N PRO A 331 -17.35 9.91 -15.27
CA PRO A 331 -18.69 9.32 -15.30
C PRO A 331 -19.44 9.51 -16.61
N LYS A 332 -19.24 10.66 -17.29
CA LYS A 332 -19.93 10.98 -18.53
C LYS A 332 -19.39 10.12 -19.67
N TRP A 333 -18.08 9.97 -19.78
CA TRP A 333 -17.46 9.09 -20.76
C TRP A 333 -17.89 7.63 -20.56
N LEU A 334 -17.89 7.14 -19.32
CA LEU A 334 -18.30 5.75 -19.03
C LEU A 334 -19.76 5.52 -19.44
N ARG A 335 -20.65 6.46 -19.08
CA ARG A 335 -22.06 6.41 -19.49
C ARG A 335 -22.22 6.36 -21.00
N GLN A 336 -21.56 7.25 -21.73
CA GLN A 336 -21.63 7.32 -23.19
C GLN A 336 -21.13 6.04 -23.85
N THR A 337 -20.05 5.47 -23.33
CA THR A 337 -19.44 4.24 -23.84
C THR A 337 -20.36 3.03 -23.63
N LEU A 338 -20.98 2.92 -22.46
CA LEU A 338 -21.99 1.88 -22.16
C LEU A 338 -23.25 2.02 -23.02
N ASP A 339 -23.69 3.25 -23.32
CA ASP A 339 -24.85 3.48 -24.19
C ASP A 339 -24.52 3.15 -25.66
N LYS A 340 -23.32 3.51 -26.12
CA LYS A 340 -22.82 3.22 -27.47
C LYS A 340 -22.74 1.72 -27.76
N SER A 341 -22.43 0.88 -26.77
CA SER A 341 -22.37 -0.57 -26.94
C SER A 341 -23.74 -1.24 -27.10
N GLY A 342 -24.84 -0.53 -26.80
CA GLY A 342 -26.20 -1.06 -26.91
C GLY A 342 -26.56 -2.11 -25.87
N ILE A 343 -25.77 -2.23 -24.79
CA ILE A 343 -26.03 -3.13 -23.68
C ILE A 343 -27.20 -2.58 -22.86
N ARG A 344 -28.23 -3.37 -22.63
CA ARG A 344 -29.42 -2.96 -21.89
C ARG A 344 -29.27 -3.20 -20.38
N TRP A 345 -29.14 -4.45 -19.97
CA TRP A 345 -29.04 -4.84 -18.56
C TRP A 345 -27.58 -4.75 -18.09
N ARG A 346 -27.35 -3.89 -17.09
CA ARG A 346 -25.99 -3.56 -16.62
C ARG A 346 -25.94 -3.65 -15.09
N VAL A 347 -24.98 -4.40 -14.58
CA VAL A 347 -24.52 -4.33 -13.20
C VAL A 347 -23.13 -3.71 -13.24
N ILE A 348 -22.99 -2.52 -12.65
CA ILE A 348 -21.75 -1.74 -12.65
C ILE A 348 -21.27 -1.63 -11.22
N VAL A 349 -20.09 -2.16 -10.94
CA VAL A 349 -19.47 -2.18 -9.62
C VAL A 349 -18.16 -1.41 -9.69
N ILE A 350 -18.05 -0.31 -8.93
CA ILE A 350 -16.87 0.57 -8.93
C ILE A 350 -16.23 0.55 -7.54
N SER A 351 -15.04 -0.01 -7.47
CA SER A 351 -14.19 -0.07 -6.27
C SER A 351 -13.10 1.00 -6.37
N SER A 352 -13.40 2.19 -5.85
CA SER A 352 -12.46 3.31 -5.73
C SER A 352 -12.93 4.33 -4.69
N CYS A 353 -12.01 5.18 -4.22
CA CYS A 353 -12.37 6.35 -3.43
C CYS A 353 -13.34 7.25 -4.22
N PHE A 354 -14.30 7.87 -3.53
CA PHE A 354 -15.31 8.76 -4.10
C PHE A 354 -16.17 8.14 -5.21
N SER A 355 -16.22 6.80 -5.32
CA SER A 355 -16.91 6.08 -6.39
C SER A 355 -18.41 6.40 -6.50
N GLY A 356 -19.06 6.77 -5.39
CA GLY A 356 -20.44 7.27 -5.39
C GLY A 356 -20.70 8.47 -6.31
N SER A 357 -19.67 9.23 -6.65
CA SER A 357 -19.76 10.36 -7.61
C SER A 357 -20.14 9.92 -9.03
N PHE A 358 -19.96 8.64 -9.39
CA PHE A 358 -20.33 8.11 -10.70
C PHE A 358 -21.84 7.81 -10.83
N ILE A 359 -22.54 7.62 -9.71
CA ILE A 359 -23.94 7.19 -9.68
C ILE A 359 -24.87 8.11 -10.50
N PRO A 360 -24.82 9.45 -10.36
CA PRO A 360 -25.76 10.33 -11.06
C PRO A 360 -25.73 10.20 -12.59
N ALA A 361 -24.57 9.90 -13.17
CA ALA A 361 -24.41 9.72 -14.61
C ALA A 361 -24.78 8.31 -15.08
N LEU A 362 -24.53 7.29 -14.25
CA LEU A 362 -24.69 5.88 -14.61
C LEU A 362 -26.10 5.33 -14.35
N GLN A 363 -26.88 5.95 -13.47
CA GLN A 363 -28.23 5.51 -13.17
C GLN A 363 -29.11 5.48 -14.43
N SER A 364 -29.86 4.38 -14.58
CA SER A 364 -30.87 4.20 -15.62
C SER A 364 -31.92 3.20 -15.14
N PRO A 365 -33.10 3.11 -15.77
CA PRO A 365 -34.12 2.12 -15.41
C PRO A 365 -33.60 0.66 -15.47
N ASP A 366 -32.63 0.37 -16.33
CA ASP A 366 -32.12 -0.98 -16.62
C ASP A 366 -30.72 -1.23 -15.99
N THR A 367 -30.30 -0.42 -15.02
CA THR A 367 -28.94 -0.50 -14.44
C THR A 367 -28.97 -0.65 -12.92
N LEU A 368 -28.09 -1.51 -12.41
CA LEU A 368 -27.68 -1.56 -11.01
C LEU A 368 -26.26 -0.97 -10.92
N VAL A 369 -26.09 0.02 -10.04
CA VAL A 369 -24.78 0.60 -9.70
C VAL A 369 -24.46 0.30 -8.24
N ILE A 370 -23.29 -0.28 -8.00
CA ILE A 370 -22.74 -0.54 -6.66
C ILE A 370 -21.40 0.18 -6.54
N THR A 371 -21.19 0.92 -5.45
CA THR A 371 -19.93 1.65 -5.23
C THR A 371 -19.33 1.28 -3.88
N ALA A 372 -18.00 1.22 -3.83
CA ALA A 372 -17.26 0.92 -2.59
C ALA A 372 -17.31 2.06 -1.57
N ALA A 373 -17.59 3.29 -2.01
CA ALA A 373 -17.71 4.44 -1.14
C ALA A 373 -18.78 5.43 -1.65
N ALA A 374 -19.24 6.30 -0.76
CA ALA A 374 -20.06 7.46 -1.10
C ALA A 374 -19.25 8.53 -1.86
N ALA A 375 -19.96 9.50 -2.46
CA ALA A 375 -19.37 10.49 -3.37
C ALA A 375 -18.36 11.45 -2.69
N ASP A 376 -18.39 11.53 -1.36
CA ASP A 376 -17.57 12.38 -0.50
C ASP A 376 -16.72 11.58 0.51
N ARG A 377 -16.60 10.25 0.31
CA ARG A 377 -15.86 9.33 1.19
C ARG A 377 -14.75 8.59 0.45
N GLU A 378 -13.73 8.19 1.20
CA GLU A 378 -12.66 7.30 0.74
C GLU A 378 -13.05 5.81 0.91
N SER A 379 -12.34 4.93 0.22
CA SER A 379 -12.44 3.47 0.36
C SER A 379 -11.07 2.88 0.72
N PHE A 380 -11.03 1.76 1.45
CA PHE A 380 -9.80 1.26 2.08
C PHE A 380 -9.35 -0.12 1.60
N GLY A 381 -8.12 -0.49 1.96
CA GLY A 381 -7.54 -1.82 1.73
C GLY A 381 -6.69 -1.95 0.45
N CYS A 382 -6.20 -0.84 -0.13
CA CYS A 382 -5.43 -0.84 -1.36
C CYS A 382 -3.89 -0.86 -1.16
N SER A 383 -3.38 -1.44 -0.06
CA SER A 383 -1.93 -1.52 0.19
C SER A 383 -1.22 -2.52 -0.74
N ASN A 384 0.11 -2.38 -0.88
CA ASN A 384 0.91 -3.26 -1.75
C ASN A 384 0.90 -4.73 -1.31
N ASP A 385 0.77 -4.99 -0.01
CA ASP A 385 0.75 -6.34 0.57
C ASP A 385 -0.68 -6.94 0.65
N ALA A 386 -1.70 -6.19 0.19
CA ALA A 386 -3.09 -6.64 0.25
C ALA A 386 -3.46 -7.51 -0.95
N ASP A 387 -4.06 -8.67 -0.66
CA ASP A 387 -4.60 -9.58 -1.68
C ASP A 387 -5.95 -9.13 -2.27
N SER A 388 -6.66 -8.23 -1.58
CA SER A 388 -7.94 -7.63 -1.97
C SER A 388 -8.18 -6.32 -1.20
N THR A 389 -8.92 -5.39 -1.80
CA THR A 389 -9.49 -4.22 -1.10
C THR A 389 -10.52 -4.65 -0.06
N TYR A 390 -10.89 -3.77 0.88
CA TYR A 390 -11.94 -4.08 1.86
C TYR A 390 -13.25 -4.42 1.16
N PHE A 391 -13.60 -3.64 0.13
CA PHE A 391 -14.80 -3.89 -0.66
C PHE A 391 -14.71 -5.18 -1.46
N GLY A 392 -13.62 -5.40 -2.19
CA GLY A 392 -13.43 -6.63 -2.97
C GLY A 392 -13.48 -7.89 -2.11
N ARG A 393 -12.84 -7.85 -0.93
CA ARG A 393 -12.88 -8.93 0.05
C ARG A 393 -14.29 -9.18 0.59
N ALA A 394 -14.95 -8.13 1.06
CA ALA A 394 -16.27 -8.25 1.67
C ALA A 394 -17.32 -8.71 0.66
N PHE A 395 -17.33 -8.12 -0.53
CA PHE A 395 -18.36 -8.38 -1.53
C PHE A 395 -18.11 -9.67 -2.31
N PHE A 396 -16.94 -9.88 -2.89
CA PHE A 396 -16.69 -11.03 -3.78
C PHE A 396 -16.15 -12.26 -3.04
N ASP A 397 -15.15 -12.08 -2.18
CA ASP A 397 -14.47 -13.20 -1.51
C ASP A 397 -15.31 -13.81 -0.37
N LEU A 398 -16.15 -13.01 0.28
CA LEU A 398 -17.03 -13.46 1.36
C LEU A 398 -18.49 -13.53 0.90
N ALA A 399 -19.14 -12.38 0.67
CA ALA A 399 -20.59 -12.32 0.59
C ALA A 399 -21.16 -13.02 -0.66
N MET A 400 -20.58 -12.80 -1.85
CA MET A 400 -20.99 -13.51 -3.06
C MET A 400 -20.69 -15.02 -3.02
N ARG A 401 -19.88 -15.49 -2.06
CA ARG A 401 -19.67 -16.91 -1.86
C ARG A 401 -20.73 -17.57 -0.98
N GLU A 402 -21.29 -16.83 -0.04
CA GLU A 402 -22.21 -17.33 0.98
C GLU A 402 -23.69 -17.00 0.69
N LYS A 403 -23.95 -15.90 -0.03
CA LYS A 403 -25.31 -15.41 -0.29
C LYS A 403 -25.85 -15.89 -1.64
N ASN A 404 -27.17 -15.77 -1.80
CA ASN A 404 -27.89 -16.25 -2.98
C ASN A 404 -28.48 -15.12 -3.85
N SER A 405 -28.16 -13.86 -3.55
CA SER A 405 -28.50 -12.70 -4.37
C SER A 405 -27.44 -11.60 -4.24
N LEU A 406 -27.36 -10.73 -5.25
CA LEU A 406 -26.45 -9.57 -5.19
C LEU A 406 -26.84 -8.61 -4.07
N ARG A 407 -28.14 -8.49 -3.78
CA ARG A 407 -28.65 -7.61 -2.73
C ARG A 407 -28.22 -8.07 -1.34
N GLU A 408 -28.41 -9.36 -1.02
CA GLU A 408 -27.94 -9.94 0.24
C GLU A 408 -26.42 -9.87 0.35
N ALA A 409 -25.70 -10.10 -0.75
CA ALA A 409 -24.25 -9.99 -0.76
C ALA A 409 -23.77 -8.56 -0.45
N PHE A 410 -24.44 -7.55 -1.02
CA PHE A 410 -24.12 -6.15 -0.75
C PHE A 410 -24.41 -5.74 0.70
N GLU A 411 -25.55 -6.18 1.27
CA GLU A 411 -25.90 -5.88 2.65
C GLU A 411 -24.90 -6.48 3.64
N ASP A 412 -24.53 -7.74 3.45
CA ASP A 412 -23.54 -8.43 4.29
C ASP A 412 -22.15 -7.79 4.15
N ALA A 413 -21.74 -7.46 2.92
CA ALA A 413 -20.49 -6.76 2.67
C ALA A 413 -20.45 -5.40 3.37
N SER A 414 -21.53 -4.62 3.29
CA SER A 414 -21.62 -3.29 3.91
C SER A 414 -21.48 -3.36 5.43
N VAL A 415 -22.06 -4.38 6.07
CA VAL A 415 -21.91 -4.62 7.51
C VAL A 415 -20.46 -4.97 7.87
N ASN A 416 -19.83 -5.87 7.12
CA ASN A 416 -18.45 -6.28 7.36
C ASN A 416 -17.46 -5.13 7.16
N ILE A 417 -17.63 -4.34 6.09
CA ILE A 417 -16.82 -3.14 5.81
C ILE A 417 -16.92 -2.14 6.96
N ALA A 418 -18.14 -1.78 7.37
CA ALA A 418 -18.35 -0.85 8.47
C ALA A 418 -17.72 -1.35 9.79
N HIS A 419 -17.75 -2.66 10.04
CA HIS A 419 -17.10 -3.26 11.20
C HIS A 419 -15.57 -3.12 11.14
N TRP A 420 -14.95 -3.44 10.00
CA TRP A 420 -13.49 -3.34 9.83
C TRP A 420 -13.01 -1.88 9.89
N GLU A 421 -13.71 -0.97 9.22
CA GLU A 421 -13.41 0.46 9.24
C GLU A 421 -13.51 1.04 10.66
N ASN A 422 -14.58 0.70 11.40
CA ASN A 422 -14.74 1.14 12.78
C ASN A 422 -13.67 0.54 13.70
N ALA A 423 -13.26 -0.71 13.48
CA ALA A 423 -12.18 -1.34 14.25
C ALA A 423 -10.82 -0.63 14.04
N GLN A 424 -10.59 -0.08 12.84
CA GLN A 424 -9.38 0.68 12.50
C GLN A 424 -9.51 2.20 12.75
N GLY A 425 -10.68 2.67 13.22
CA GLY A 425 -10.93 4.09 13.44
C GLY A 425 -11.07 4.92 12.16
N PHE A 426 -11.33 4.28 11.03
CA PHE A 426 -11.59 4.96 9.76
C PHE A 426 -12.97 5.60 9.75
N MET A 427 -13.08 6.69 8.99
CA MET A 427 -14.37 7.27 8.64
C MET A 427 -15.10 6.29 7.69
N PRO A 428 -16.36 5.92 7.96
CA PRO A 428 -17.04 4.93 7.15
C PRO A 428 -17.10 5.31 5.67
N SER A 429 -16.79 4.35 4.80
CA SER A 429 -16.84 4.54 3.34
C SER A 429 -18.26 4.70 2.82
N GLU A 430 -19.25 4.15 3.52
CA GLU A 430 -20.67 4.14 3.15
C GLU A 430 -20.91 3.59 1.73
N PRO A 431 -20.63 2.29 1.46
CA PRO A 431 -20.91 1.68 0.16
C PRO A 431 -22.35 1.93 -0.28
N GLN A 432 -22.57 2.17 -1.58
CA GLN A 432 -23.89 2.58 -2.10
C GLN A 432 -24.46 1.55 -3.07
N TRP A 433 -25.79 1.40 -3.04
CA TRP A 433 -26.57 0.55 -3.95
C TRP A 433 -27.67 1.39 -4.59
N VAL A 434 -27.64 1.52 -5.92
CA VAL A 434 -28.67 2.22 -6.70
C VAL A 434 -29.14 1.34 -7.84
N ILE A 435 -30.43 0.99 -7.80
CA ILE A 435 -31.06 0.10 -8.78
C ILE A 435 -32.17 0.82 -9.54
N GLY A 436 -32.16 0.66 -10.86
CA GLY A 436 -33.21 1.14 -11.74
C GLY A 436 -34.49 0.33 -11.63
N LYS A 437 -35.65 0.95 -11.86
CA LYS A 437 -36.98 0.33 -11.70
C LYS A 437 -37.18 -0.96 -12.50
N ASN A 438 -36.66 -1.05 -13.73
CA ASN A 438 -36.80 -2.25 -14.54
C ASN A 438 -35.82 -3.33 -14.08
N MET A 439 -34.59 -2.94 -13.74
CA MET A 439 -33.59 -3.84 -13.18
C MET A 439 -34.06 -4.43 -11.84
N GLU A 440 -34.74 -3.65 -11.00
CA GLU A 440 -35.31 -4.12 -9.72
C GLU A 440 -36.31 -5.27 -9.92
N ILE A 441 -37.12 -5.20 -10.99
CA ILE A 441 -38.08 -6.26 -11.33
C ILE A 441 -37.38 -7.47 -11.95
N MET A 442 -36.38 -7.25 -12.81
CA MET A 442 -35.75 -8.31 -13.60
C MET A 442 -34.60 -9.03 -12.90
N LEU A 443 -33.86 -8.35 -12.02
CA LEU A 443 -32.65 -8.87 -11.38
C LEU A 443 -32.90 -10.21 -10.65
N PRO A 444 -33.97 -10.41 -9.87
CA PRO A 444 -34.24 -11.69 -9.22
C PRO A 444 -34.42 -12.87 -10.18
N GLN A 445 -34.80 -12.61 -11.45
CA GLN A 445 -34.87 -13.65 -12.48
C GLN A 445 -33.51 -13.90 -13.13
N LEU A 446 -32.76 -12.83 -13.38
CA LEU A 446 -31.44 -12.88 -14.02
C LEU A 446 -30.38 -13.52 -13.11
N GLU A 447 -30.43 -13.24 -11.81
CA GLU A 447 -29.43 -13.71 -10.83
C GLU A 447 -29.61 -15.16 -10.39
N LYS A 448 -30.73 -15.84 -10.72
CA LYS A 448 -30.93 -17.29 -10.47
C LYS A 448 -29.83 -18.17 -11.06
N ARG A 449 -29.17 -17.68 -12.12
CA ARG A 449 -28.03 -18.36 -12.74
C ARG A 449 -26.70 -17.95 -12.15
N LEU A 450 -26.63 -16.72 -11.64
CA LEU A 450 -25.48 -16.23 -10.90
C LEU A 450 -25.38 -16.95 -9.55
N PHE A 451 -26.51 -17.23 -8.89
CA PHE A 451 -26.56 -18.01 -7.67
C PHE A 451 -27.47 -19.22 -7.90
N PRO A 452 -26.92 -20.33 -8.44
CA PRO A 452 -27.71 -21.55 -8.59
C PRO A 452 -28.25 -21.95 -7.21
N GLN A 453 -29.57 -22.01 -7.06
CA GLN A 453 -30.16 -22.53 -5.83
C GLN A 453 -29.72 -23.97 -5.65
N VAL A 454 -29.10 -24.28 -4.51
CA VAL A 454 -28.78 -25.66 -4.12
C VAL A 454 -30.09 -26.43 -4.05
N GLY A 455 -30.38 -27.20 -5.10
CA GLY A 455 -31.65 -27.87 -5.28
C GLY A 455 -31.80 -29.05 -4.33
N LEU A 456 -32.94 -29.05 -3.63
CA LEU A 456 -33.83 -30.22 -3.59
C LEU A 456 -33.95 -30.82 -5.00
N SER A 457 -33.05 -31.73 -5.32
CA SER A 457 -33.11 -32.57 -6.51
C SER A 457 -32.76 -33.99 -6.12
N THR A 458 -33.70 -34.64 -5.42
CA THR A 458 -33.81 -36.10 -5.44
C THR A 458 -35.29 -36.50 -5.43
N VAL A 459 -35.62 -37.30 -6.44
CA VAL A 459 -36.77 -38.22 -6.55
C VAL A 459 -38.11 -37.63 -7.00
N SER A 460 -38.34 -37.66 -8.31
CA SER A 460 -39.62 -38.12 -8.87
C SER A 460 -39.48 -38.52 -10.34
N SER A 461 -39.00 -39.74 -10.58
CA SER A 461 -39.40 -40.51 -11.76
C SER A 461 -39.33 -42.00 -11.45
N GLU A 462 -40.28 -42.46 -10.63
CA GLU A 462 -40.68 -43.87 -10.58
C GLU A 462 -41.86 -44.10 -11.54
N HIS A 463 -41.60 -44.84 -12.60
CA HIS A 463 -42.51 -45.84 -13.17
C HIS A 463 -41.59 -46.99 -13.62
N GLN A 464 -41.52 -48.10 -12.88
CA GLN A 464 -42.31 -49.33 -13.09
C GLN A 464 -42.44 -49.66 -14.58
N SER A 465 -42.03 -50.82 -15.11
CA SER A 465 -41.70 -52.13 -14.57
C SER A 465 -41.10 -52.94 -15.73
N ASP A 466 -40.09 -53.78 -15.48
CA ASP A 466 -40.25 -55.22 -15.74
C ASP A 466 -39.06 -56.04 -15.25
N SER A 467 -39.43 -57.03 -14.45
CA SER A 467 -38.63 -58.10 -13.90
C SER A 467 -38.29 -59.15 -14.95
N ALA A 468 -37.01 -59.55 -15.05
CA ALA A 468 -36.62 -60.96 -15.24
C ALA A 468 -35.11 -61.15 -15.05
N GLN A 469 -34.79 -61.83 -13.95
CA GLN A 469 -33.75 -62.87 -13.80
C GLN A 469 -32.69 -62.98 -14.91
N PHE A 470 -31.40 -62.89 -14.55
CA PHE A 470 -30.44 -63.95 -14.89
C PHE A 470 -29.25 -63.97 -13.92
N THR A 471 -29.07 -65.15 -13.35
CA THR A 471 -28.05 -65.63 -12.43
C THR A 471 -26.70 -65.85 -13.13
N ASN A 472 -25.60 -65.63 -12.40
CA ASN A 472 -24.27 -66.26 -12.50
C ASN A 472 -23.79 -66.85 -13.85
N MET A 473 -22.66 -66.33 -14.36
CA MET A 473 -21.40 -67.10 -14.53
C MET A 473 -20.28 -66.30 -15.22
N ARG A 474 -19.24 -65.96 -14.43
CA ARG A 474 -17.79 -66.17 -14.66
C ARG A 474 -16.94 -65.04 -14.12
#